data_AF-A6LT49-F1
#
_entry.id   AF-A6LT49-F1
#
_cell.length_a   1.000
_cell.length_b   1.000
_cell.length_c   1.000
_cell.angle_alpha   90.00
_cell.angle_beta   90.00
_cell.angle_gamma   90.00
#
_symmetry.space_group_name_H-M   'P 1'
#
loop_
_entity.id
_entity.type
_entity.pdbx_description
1 polymer ?
#
loop_
_entity_poly.entity_id
_entity_poly.type
_entity_poly.pdbx_seq_one_letter_code
_entity_poly.pdbx_strand_id
1 'polypeptide(L)'
;MGKRSINELSDVAKKRKEHRWDDLTSLIVIYGIEWEEDMAFCKLEDYKSGEAFDEENATKILYGFNEDEIWNNLFKVSNTNDYDDLHSRFKNAKWCTHENLMIFELLDGAKFCAMRL
;
A
#
# COMPACT_ATOMS: atom_id res chain seq x y z
N MET A 1 -8.58 -36.52 -0.21
CA MET A 1 -7.91 -35.21 -0.09
C MET A 1 -7.17 -35.18 1.24
N GLY A 2 -5.84 -35.17 1.25
CA GLY A 2 -5.05 -35.15 2.49
C GLY A 2 -5.11 -33.79 3.17
N LYS A 3 -5.28 -33.76 4.50
CA LYS A 3 -5.17 -32.54 5.31
C LYS A 3 -3.72 -32.08 5.31
N ARG A 4 -3.47 -30.82 4.93
CA ARG A 4 -2.13 -30.19 5.04
C ARG A 4 -1.74 -30.00 6.50
N SER A 5 -0.46 -30.11 6.80
CA SER A 5 0.09 -29.84 8.13
C SER A 5 0.07 -28.33 8.45
N ILE A 6 0.14 -27.99 9.73
CA ILE A 6 0.19 -26.59 10.20
C ILE A 6 1.40 -25.85 9.63
N ASN A 7 2.54 -26.53 9.51
CA ASN A 7 3.77 -25.95 8.97
C ASN A 7 3.62 -25.60 7.48
N GLU A 8 3.03 -26.50 6.69
CA GLU A 8 2.76 -26.24 5.27
C GLU A 8 1.77 -25.07 5.07
N LEU A 9 0.78 -24.94 5.95
CA LEU A 9 -0.16 -23.81 5.92
C LEU A 9 0.54 -22.48 6.26
N SER A 10 1.49 -22.50 7.21
CA SER A 10 2.31 -21.34 7.56
C SER A 10 3.17 -20.89 6.38
N ASP A 11 3.83 -21.81 5.69
CA ASP A 11 4.69 -21.48 4.54
C ASP A 11 3.89 -20.94 3.35
N VAL A 12 2.70 -21.49 3.11
CA VAL A 12 1.79 -20.95 2.09
C VAL A 12 1.33 -19.53 2.44
N ALA A 13 1.03 -19.26 3.72
CA ALA A 13 0.65 -17.93 4.16
C ALA A 13 1.80 -16.92 3.99
N LYS A 14 3.04 -17.30 4.35
CA LYS A 14 4.24 -16.48 4.12
C LYS A 14 4.42 -16.15 2.65
N LYS A 15 4.42 -17.15 1.76
CA LYS A 15 4.55 -16.92 0.31
C LYS A 15 3.46 -16.02 -0.25
N ARG A 16 2.23 -16.13 0.25
CA ARG A 16 1.13 -15.24 -0.14
C ARG A 16 1.38 -13.81 0.31
N LYS A 17 1.83 -13.59 1.56
CA LYS A 17 2.19 -12.25 2.05
C LYS A 17 3.27 -11.63 1.17
N GLU A 18 4.36 -12.36 0.91
CA GLU A 18 5.47 -11.87 0.09
C GLU A 18 5.04 -11.54 -1.34
N HIS A 19 4.25 -12.40 -2.00
CA HIS A 19 3.70 -12.06 -3.32
C HIS A 19 2.86 -10.78 -3.32
N ARG A 20 2.13 -10.51 -2.24
CA ARG A 20 1.32 -9.29 -2.11
C ARG A 20 2.16 -8.06 -1.78
N TRP A 21 3.27 -8.28 -1.08
CA TRP A 21 4.27 -7.27 -0.87
C TRP A 21 4.91 -6.87 -2.20
N ASP A 22 5.32 -7.86 -3.00
CA ASP A 22 5.86 -7.66 -4.34
C ASP A 22 4.88 -6.89 -5.24
N ASP A 23 3.58 -7.22 -5.19
CA ASP A 23 2.53 -6.47 -5.92
C ASP A 23 2.55 -4.97 -5.54
N LEU A 24 2.60 -4.65 -4.24
CA LEU A 24 2.63 -3.27 -3.74
C LEU A 24 3.92 -2.56 -4.13
N THR A 25 5.07 -3.17 -3.86
CA THR A 25 6.35 -2.53 -4.13
C THR A 25 6.60 -2.38 -5.63
N SER A 26 6.12 -3.31 -6.46
CA SER A 26 6.18 -3.17 -7.92
C SER A 26 5.36 -1.98 -8.41
N LEU A 27 4.20 -1.71 -7.81
CA LEU A 27 3.45 -0.49 -8.10
C LEU A 27 4.31 0.75 -7.79
N ILE A 28 4.88 0.82 -6.59
CA ILE A 28 5.69 1.98 -6.17
C ILE A 28 6.93 2.16 -7.05
N VAL A 29 7.72 1.09 -7.24
CA VAL A 29 9.01 1.16 -7.92
C VAL A 29 8.84 1.33 -9.42
N ILE A 30 8.04 0.49 -10.08
CA ILE A 30 7.94 0.54 -11.55
C ILE A 30 7.18 1.78 -11.98
N TYR A 31 6.00 2.04 -11.42
CA TYR A 31 5.18 3.16 -11.87
C TYR A 31 5.67 4.48 -11.27
N GLY A 32 5.84 4.55 -9.95
CA GLY A 32 6.20 5.79 -9.28
C GLY A 32 7.64 6.25 -9.53
N ILE A 33 8.60 5.33 -9.58
CA ILE A 33 10.04 5.68 -9.62
C ILE A 33 10.60 5.51 -11.03
N GLU A 34 10.56 4.31 -11.60
CA GLU A 34 11.19 4.04 -12.89
C GLU A 34 10.47 4.72 -14.06
N TRP A 35 9.14 4.83 -14.00
CA TRP A 35 8.33 5.50 -15.02
C TRP A 35 8.04 6.96 -14.68
N GLU A 36 8.55 7.45 -13.55
CA GLU A 36 8.40 8.84 -13.10
C GLU A 36 6.94 9.31 -13.07
N GLU A 37 6.01 8.41 -12.70
CA GLU A 37 4.60 8.77 -12.55
C GLU A 37 4.31 9.33 -11.15
N ASP A 38 3.43 10.32 -11.10
CA ASP A 38 2.96 10.88 -9.84
C ASP A 38 2.11 9.85 -9.08
N MET A 39 2.28 9.84 -7.76
CA MET A 39 1.56 8.92 -6.87
C MET A 39 0.81 9.69 -5.79
N ALA A 40 -0.31 9.14 -5.33
CA ALA A 40 -1.03 9.66 -4.19
C ALA A 40 -1.35 8.57 -3.16
N PHE A 41 -1.34 8.97 -1.90
CA PHE A 41 -1.52 8.09 -0.75
C PHE A 41 -2.55 8.67 0.21
N CYS A 42 -3.50 7.85 0.65
CA CYS A 42 -4.46 8.25 1.67
C CYS A 42 -4.94 7.03 2.47
N LYS A 43 -5.65 7.27 3.59
CA LYS A 43 -6.34 6.19 4.27
C LYS A 43 -7.58 5.78 3.45
N LEU A 44 -7.92 4.50 3.49
CA LEU A 44 -9.11 3.99 2.81
C LEU A 44 -10.41 4.63 3.35
N GLU A 45 -10.45 5.01 4.62
CA GLU A 45 -11.60 5.70 5.23
C GLU A 45 -11.80 7.12 4.67
N ASP A 46 -10.70 7.86 4.46
CA ASP A 46 -10.70 9.21 3.88
C ASP A 46 -11.07 9.15 2.38
N TYR A 47 -10.56 8.14 1.65
CA TYR A 47 -10.95 7.89 0.25
C TYR A 47 -12.45 7.63 0.12
N LYS A 48 -13.01 6.75 0.97
CA LYS A 48 -14.43 6.35 0.91
C LYS A 48 -15.40 7.45 1.31
N SER A 49 -15.01 8.29 2.26
CA SER A 49 -15.83 9.43 2.70
C SER A 49 -15.76 10.60 1.71
N GLY A 50 -14.72 10.64 0.87
CA GLY A 50 -14.42 11.75 -0.02
C GLY A 50 -13.56 12.84 0.62
N GLU A 51 -13.23 12.73 1.92
CA GLU A 51 -12.35 13.68 2.62
C GLU A 51 -10.96 13.75 2.00
N ALA A 52 -10.49 12.69 1.34
CA ALA A 52 -9.24 12.72 0.58
C ALA A 52 -9.23 13.72 -0.58
N PHE A 53 -10.40 14.17 -1.04
CA PHE A 53 -10.55 15.10 -2.17
C PHE A 53 -11.08 16.48 -1.73
N ASP A 54 -11.11 16.73 -0.42
CA ASP A 54 -11.49 18.04 0.12
C ASP A 54 -10.35 19.04 -0.11
N GLU A 55 -10.59 20.00 -1.01
CA GLU A 55 -9.61 21.05 -1.37
C GLU A 55 -9.27 21.95 -0.16
N GLU A 56 -10.14 22.04 0.84
CA GLU A 56 -9.88 22.81 2.06
C GLU A 56 -8.96 22.05 3.03
N ASN A 57 -8.78 20.74 2.84
CA ASN A 57 -7.97 19.88 3.72
C ASN A 57 -7.03 18.94 2.95
N ALA A 58 -6.00 19.52 2.34
CA ALA A 58 -4.94 18.80 1.62
C ALA A 58 -4.05 17.85 2.48
N THR A 59 -4.37 17.64 3.77
CA THR A 59 -3.59 16.73 4.63
C THR A 59 -4.05 15.26 4.53
N LYS A 60 -5.22 15.02 3.93
CA LYS A 60 -5.85 13.70 3.84
C LYS A 60 -5.37 12.86 2.67
N ILE A 61 -4.81 13.50 1.65
CA ILE A 61 -4.16 12.88 0.50
C ILE A 61 -2.74 13.44 0.40
N LEU A 62 -1.75 12.56 0.29
CA LEU A 62 -0.35 12.92 0.20
C LEU A 62 0.17 12.54 -1.18
N TYR A 63 0.62 13.54 -1.93
CA TYR A 63 1.14 13.39 -3.29
C TYR A 63 2.66 13.26 -3.29
N GLY A 64 3.22 12.36 -4.08
CA GLY A 64 4.65 12.25 -4.32
C GLY A 64 4.98 12.41 -5.80
N PHE A 65 5.90 13.32 -6.10
CA PHE A 65 6.32 13.69 -7.46
C PHE A 65 7.74 13.24 -7.80
N ASN A 66 8.39 12.53 -6.87
CA ASN A 66 9.71 11.92 -7.02
C ASN A 66 9.87 10.79 -6.00
N GLU A 67 10.91 9.98 -6.16
CA GLU A 67 11.19 8.82 -5.30
C GLU A 67 11.16 9.14 -3.79
N ASP A 68 11.86 10.20 -3.37
CA ASP A 68 11.94 10.58 -1.96
C ASP A 68 10.56 10.92 -1.40
N GLU A 69 9.77 11.71 -2.13
CA GLU A 69 8.41 12.07 -1.70
C GLU A 69 7.46 10.87 -1.69
N ILE A 70 7.56 10.00 -2.69
CA ILE A 70 6.74 8.79 -2.82
C ILE A 70 6.92 7.90 -1.58
N TRP A 71 8.17 7.57 -1.24
CA TRP A 71 8.46 6.77 -0.05
C TRP A 71 8.08 7.50 1.24
N ASN A 72 8.47 8.77 1.38
CA ASN A 72 8.18 9.53 2.59
C ASN A 72 6.67 9.68 2.84
N ASN A 73 5.87 9.87 1.79
CA ASN A 73 4.43 10.03 1.93
C ASN A 73 3.71 8.70 2.15
N LEU A 74 4.20 7.61 1.54
CA LEU A 74 3.75 6.26 1.88
C LEU A 74 4.00 5.92 3.36
N PHE A 75 5.18 6.25 3.88
CA PHE A 75 5.51 6.04 5.30
C PHE A 75 4.69 6.93 6.23
N LYS A 76 4.52 8.21 5.88
CA LYS A 76 3.65 9.13 6.62
C LYS A 76 2.21 8.64 6.69
N VAL A 77 1.60 8.25 5.57
CA VAL A 77 0.19 7.83 5.57
C VAL A 77 -0.01 6.57 6.38
N SER A 78 0.93 5.63 6.28
CA SER A 78 0.86 4.33 6.95
C SER A 78 1.36 4.36 8.39
N ASN A 79 1.86 5.52 8.84
CA ASN A 79 2.47 5.73 10.14
C ASN A 79 3.59 4.69 10.41
N THR A 80 4.47 4.51 9.43
CA THR A 80 5.69 3.68 9.52
C THR A 80 6.92 4.56 9.41
N ASN A 81 8.06 4.07 9.89
CA ASN A 81 9.30 4.85 9.89
C ASN A 81 10.11 4.70 8.60
N ASP A 82 10.11 3.49 8.03
CA ASP A 82 10.93 3.12 6.88
C ASP A 82 10.35 1.90 6.16
N TYR A 83 11.08 1.42 5.14
CA TYR A 83 10.72 0.25 4.33
C TYR A 83 10.62 -1.03 5.18
N ASP A 84 11.56 -1.25 6.10
CA ASP A 84 11.61 -2.48 6.89
C ASP A 84 10.46 -2.53 7.92
N ASP A 85 10.15 -1.40 8.55
CA ASP A 85 8.99 -1.25 9.43
C ASP A 85 7.70 -1.50 8.66
N LEU A 86 7.52 -0.87 7.50
CA LEU A 86 6.35 -1.09 6.64
C LEU A 86 6.23 -2.56 6.22
N HIS A 87 7.32 -3.19 5.79
CA HIS A 87 7.33 -4.59 5.39
C HIS A 87 7.01 -5.55 6.55
N SER A 88 7.51 -5.24 7.76
CA SER A 88 7.25 -6.04 8.96
C SER A 88 5.78 -5.97 9.41
N ARG A 89 5.15 -4.81 9.20
CA ARG A 89 3.74 -4.54 9.52
C ARG A 89 2.79 -4.85 8.38
N PHE A 90 3.29 -5.13 7.19
CA PHE A 90 2.47 -5.45 6.03
C PHE A 90 1.72 -6.77 6.21
N LYS A 91 0.42 -6.77 5.88
CA LYS A 91 -0.45 -7.95 5.94
C LYS A 91 -0.89 -8.42 4.57
N ASN A 92 -1.37 -7.50 3.72
CA ASN A 92 -1.95 -7.86 2.43
C ASN A 92 -2.06 -6.63 1.51
N ALA A 93 -2.18 -6.86 0.20
CA ALA A 93 -2.51 -5.85 -0.79
C ALA A 93 -3.47 -6.40 -1.85
N LYS A 94 -4.20 -5.50 -2.52
CA LYS A 94 -5.10 -5.84 -3.61
C LYS A 94 -5.20 -4.67 -4.59
N TRP A 95 -4.92 -4.95 -5.86
CA TRP A 95 -5.19 -4.03 -6.96
C TRP A 95 -6.70 -3.89 -7.22
N CYS A 96 -7.15 -2.65 -7.41
CA CYS A 96 -8.51 -2.28 -7.75
C CYS A 96 -8.54 -1.70 -9.18
N THR A 97 -8.71 -2.56 -10.18
CA THR A 97 -8.60 -2.20 -11.60
C THR A 97 -9.50 -1.04 -12.05
N HIS A 98 -10.70 -0.90 -11.48
CA HIS A 98 -11.63 0.16 -11.85
C HIS A 98 -11.29 1.52 -11.26
N GLU A 99 -10.41 1.58 -10.27
CA GLU A 99 -10.14 2.78 -9.47
C GLU A 99 -8.67 3.24 -9.59
N ASN A 100 -7.87 2.60 -10.46
CA ASN A 100 -6.42 2.84 -10.64
C ASN A 100 -5.63 2.92 -9.33
N LEU A 101 -6.03 2.12 -8.34
CA LEU A 101 -5.44 2.14 -7.00
C LEU A 101 -5.18 0.74 -6.47
N MET A 102 -4.21 0.65 -5.57
CA MET A 102 -4.00 -0.51 -4.72
C MET A 102 -4.45 -0.20 -3.30
N ILE A 103 -5.22 -1.12 -2.71
CA ILE A 103 -5.50 -1.12 -1.27
C ILE A 103 -4.47 -2.01 -0.59
N PHE A 104 -3.80 -1.51 0.44
CA PHE A 104 -2.96 -2.32 1.30
C PHE A 104 -3.41 -2.25 2.77
N GLU A 105 -3.13 -3.31 3.51
CA GLU A 105 -3.54 -3.52 4.90
C GLU A 105 -2.31 -3.86 5.75
N LEU A 106 -2.25 -3.28 6.95
CA LEU A 106 -1.24 -3.60 7.96
C LEU A 106 -1.78 -4.60 8.99
N LEU A 107 -0.88 -5.17 9.80
CA LEU A 107 -1.20 -6.17 10.82
C LEU A 107 -2.16 -5.65 11.90
N ASP A 108 -2.17 -4.33 12.16
CA ASP A 108 -3.09 -3.64 13.07
C ASP A 108 -4.50 -3.46 12.46
N GLY A 109 -4.70 -3.83 11.19
CA GLY A 109 -5.97 -3.72 10.47
C GLY A 109 -6.19 -2.37 9.77
N ALA A 110 -5.25 -1.43 9.87
CA ALA A 110 -5.30 -0.17 9.14
C ALA A 110 -5.20 -0.42 7.62
N LYS A 111 -5.94 0.37 6.84
CA LYS A 111 -6.05 0.22 5.39
C LYS A 111 -5.83 1.54 4.68
N PHE A 112 -5.10 1.46 3.59
CA PHE A 112 -4.59 2.61 2.86
C PHE A 112 -4.74 2.40 1.36
N CYS A 113 -4.78 3.50 0.62
CA CYS A 113 -4.78 3.52 -0.84
C CYS A 113 -3.42 4.03 -1.31
N ALA A 114 -2.84 3.35 -2.29
CA ALA A 114 -1.76 3.85 -3.14
C ALA A 114 -2.33 4.00 -4.55
N MET A 115 -2.39 5.23 -5.05
CA MET A 115 -3.01 5.61 -6.31
C MET A 115 -1.94 6.04 -7.29
N ARG A 116 -2.07 5.54 -8.52
CA ARG A 116 -1.32 6.04 -9.67
C ARG A 116 -2.12 7.19 -10.29
N LEU A 117 -1.48 8.32 -10.59
CA LEU A 117 -2.14 9.51 -11.15
C LEU A 117 -1.95 9.65 -12.66
#